data_AF-A0A6P4IHG6-F1
#
_entry.id   AF-A0A6P4IHG6-F1
#
_cell.length_a   1.000
_cell.length_b   1.000
_cell.length_c   1.000
_cell.angle_alpha   90.00
_cell.angle_beta   90.00
_cell.angle_gamma   90.00
#
_symmetry.space_group_name_H-M   'P 1'
#
loop_
_entity.id
_entity.type
_entity.pdbx_description
1 polymer ?
#
loop_
_entity_poly.entity_id
_entity_poly.type
_entity_poly.pdbx_seq_one_letter_code
_entity_poly.pdbx_strand_id
1 'polypeptide(L)'
;MCPIQHKNASQPAKDSAESSGDSPPRSPTAAYAMFLHREELRRRKVHVSRVSVTKIHLTSELIAKTKQNIRQCSFEDLEILARETLFKKSLQRHLHYRKMQFQQWMMNKKKLATKAAK
;
A
#
# COMPACT_ATOMS: atom_id res chain seq x y z
N MET A 1 52.59 34.48 -22.14
CA MET A 1 51.67 33.72 -23.01
C MET A 1 51.52 32.32 -22.41
N CYS A 2 50.52 32.13 -21.54
CA CYS A 2 50.25 30.82 -20.92
C CYS A 2 48.96 30.26 -21.53
N PRO A 3 48.95 29.04 -22.08
CA PRO A 3 47.72 28.38 -22.49
C PRO A 3 47.11 27.64 -21.29
N ILE A 4 45.90 28.02 -20.89
CA ILE A 4 45.08 27.24 -19.95
C ILE A 4 44.13 26.39 -20.79
N GLN A 5 44.35 25.07 -20.75
CA GLN A 5 43.45 24.10 -21.34
C GLN A 5 42.21 23.94 -20.46
N HIS A 6 41.02 24.22 -21.00
CA HIS A 6 39.76 23.83 -20.39
C HIS A 6 39.31 22.48 -20.95
N LYS A 7 39.52 21.45 -20.13
CA LYS A 7 38.84 20.16 -20.20
C LYS A 7 37.52 20.31 -19.43
N ASN A 8 36.38 19.99 -20.05
CA ASN A 8 35.36 19.12 -19.44
C ASN A 8 34.17 18.88 -20.38
N ALA A 9 33.82 17.60 -20.45
CA ALA A 9 32.64 17.06 -21.08
C ALA A 9 31.38 17.39 -20.28
N SER A 10 30.28 17.63 -20.98
CA SER A 10 28.97 17.19 -20.50
C SER A 10 27.99 17.12 -21.68
N GLN A 11 27.69 15.89 -22.10
CA GLN A 11 26.54 15.59 -22.93
C GLN A 11 25.27 15.70 -22.06
N PRO A 12 24.20 16.39 -22.48
CA PRO A 12 22.88 16.14 -21.91
C PRO A 12 22.30 14.90 -22.58
N ALA A 13 22.33 13.77 -21.87
CA ALA A 13 21.62 12.56 -22.28
C ALA A 13 20.12 12.76 -22.07
N LYS A 14 19.41 12.71 -23.20
CA LYS A 14 17.97 12.84 -23.38
C LYS A 14 17.18 11.86 -22.50
N ASP A 15 16.25 12.40 -21.72
CA ASP A 15 15.13 11.67 -21.14
C ASP A 15 14.31 11.03 -22.27
N SER A 16 14.47 9.72 -22.44
CA SER A 16 13.69 8.94 -23.39
C SER A 16 12.52 8.31 -22.64
N ALA A 17 11.38 8.99 -22.72
CA ALA A 17 10.09 8.39 -22.45
C ALA A 17 9.71 7.50 -23.63
N GLU A 18 9.60 6.18 -23.39
CA GLU A 18 8.55 5.28 -23.89
C GLU A 18 8.94 3.81 -23.66
N SER A 19 8.07 3.06 -22.99
CA SER A 19 7.81 1.66 -23.34
C SER A 19 6.46 1.22 -22.78
N SER A 20 5.59 0.91 -23.72
CA SER A 20 4.32 0.20 -23.61
C SER A 20 4.42 -1.14 -22.90
N GLY A 21 3.39 -1.46 -22.12
CA GLY A 21 3.14 -2.78 -21.54
C GLY A 21 2.06 -2.64 -20.48
N ASP A 22 0.97 -3.39 -20.63
CA ASP A 22 -0.19 -3.46 -19.73
C ASP A 22 0.26 -3.76 -18.28
N SER A 23 0.73 -2.73 -17.59
CA SER A 23 1.19 -2.86 -16.21
C SER A 23 -0.06 -2.88 -15.33
N PRO A 24 -0.21 -3.87 -14.44
CA PRO A 24 -1.32 -3.88 -13.49
C PRO A 24 -1.38 -2.52 -12.79
N PRO A 25 -2.58 -2.00 -12.47
CA PRO A 25 -2.76 -0.64 -11.98
C PRO A 25 -1.74 -0.40 -10.88
N ARG A 26 -0.78 0.52 -11.14
CA ARG A 26 0.33 0.76 -10.21
C ARG A 26 -0.28 1.09 -8.87
N SER A 27 0.06 0.28 -7.87
CA SER A 27 -0.37 0.53 -6.50
C SER A 27 0.07 1.96 -6.12
N PRO A 28 -0.76 2.69 -5.35
CA PRO A 28 -0.47 4.09 -5.05
C PRO A 28 0.88 4.21 -4.35
N THR A 29 1.68 5.20 -4.74
CA THR A 29 2.95 5.50 -4.07
C THR A 29 2.74 5.63 -2.56
N ALA A 30 3.70 5.21 -1.73
CA ALA A 30 3.58 5.28 -0.28
C ALA A 30 3.17 6.68 0.23
N ALA A 31 3.72 7.74 -0.37
CA ALA A 31 3.35 9.13 -0.06
C ALA A 31 1.86 9.42 -0.32
N TYR A 32 1.37 9.00 -1.49
CA TYR A 32 -0.04 9.19 -1.85
C TYR A 32 -0.98 8.30 -1.01
N ALA A 33 -0.57 7.07 -0.70
CA ALA A 33 -1.29 6.21 0.22
C ALA A 33 -1.38 6.82 1.64
N MET A 34 -0.31 7.42 2.16
CA MET A 34 -0.34 8.16 3.43
C MET A 34 -1.28 9.37 3.37
N PHE A 35 -1.27 10.12 2.27
CA PHE A 35 -2.21 11.22 2.06
C PHE A 35 -3.67 10.72 2.11
N LEU A 36 -4.01 9.69 1.32
CA LEU A 36 -5.35 9.09 1.33
C LEU A 36 -5.75 8.55 2.70
N HIS A 37 -4.79 8.00 3.47
CA HIS A 37 -5.03 7.54 4.83
C HIS A 37 -5.46 8.69 5.75
N ARG A 38 -4.70 9.79 5.73
CA ARG A 38 -4.99 10.99 6.52
C ARG A 38 -6.34 11.58 6.15
N GLU A 39 -6.65 11.65 4.86
CA GLU A 39 -7.96 12.12 4.37
C GLU A 39 -9.12 11.23 4.85
N GLU A 40 -8.94 9.91 4.89
CA GLU A 40 -9.96 9.00 5.44
C GLU A 40 -10.17 9.21 6.94
N LEU A 41 -9.10 9.45 7.71
CA LEU A 41 -9.20 9.74 9.14
C LEU A 41 -9.89 11.07 9.44
N ARG A 42 -9.85 12.04 8.51
CA ARG A 42 -10.54 13.33 8.63
C ARG A 42 -12.05 13.25 8.35
N ARG A 43 -12.56 12.14 7.80
CA ARG A 43 -13.99 12.00 7.48
C ARG A 43 -14.84 11.92 8.75
N ARG A 44 -16.03 12.55 8.72
CA ARG A 44 -17.04 12.44 9.81
C ARG A 44 -17.45 10.98 10.09
N LYS A 45 -17.50 10.16 9.04
CA LYS A 45 -17.77 8.71 9.13
C LYS A 45 -16.61 7.95 8.51
N VAL A 46 -15.69 7.50 9.35
CA VAL A 46 -14.48 6.78 8.92
C VAL A 46 -14.86 5.39 8.42
N HIS A 47 -14.46 5.08 7.18
CA HIS A 47 -14.54 3.72 6.65
C HIS A 47 -13.33 2.92 7.14
N VAL A 48 -13.51 2.23 8.27
CA VAL A 48 -12.45 1.39 8.87
C VAL A 48 -11.86 0.39 7.88
N SER A 49 -12.64 -0.12 6.91
CA SER A 49 -12.09 -0.99 5.87
C SER A 49 -11.08 -0.30 4.96
N ARG A 50 -11.35 0.96 4.55
CA ARG A 50 -10.42 1.77 3.73
C ARG A 50 -9.15 2.08 4.52
N VAL A 51 -9.30 2.48 5.78
CA VAL A 51 -8.19 2.69 6.73
C VAL A 51 -7.31 1.45 6.82
N SER A 52 -7.91 0.26 7.01
CA SER A 52 -7.17 -1.00 7.10
C SER A 52 -6.48 -1.39 5.79
N VAL A 53 -7.12 -1.19 4.63
CA VAL A 53 -6.51 -1.46 3.33
C VAL A 53 -5.28 -0.58 3.12
N THR A 54 -5.38 0.72 3.40
CA THR A 54 -4.23 1.62 3.27
C THR A 54 -3.11 1.29 4.25
N LYS A 55 -3.43 0.88 5.49
CA LYS A 55 -2.43 0.38 6.45
C LYS A 55 -1.72 -0.87 5.93
N ILE A 56 -2.46 -1.84 5.39
CA ILE A 56 -1.87 -3.05 4.78
C ILE A 56 -0.93 -2.68 3.63
N HIS A 57 -1.32 -1.72 2.80
CA HIS A 57 -0.47 -1.25 1.69
C HIS A 57 0.84 -0.66 2.21
N LEU A 58 0.75 0.33 3.12
CA LEU A 58 1.93 0.98 3.71
C LEU A 58 2.85 -0.01 4.43
N THR A 59 2.29 -0.91 5.24
CA THR A 59 3.06 -1.95 5.92
C THR A 59 3.69 -2.95 4.93
N SER A 60 3.04 -3.25 3.81
CA SER A 60 3.62 -4.14 2.80
C SER A 60 4.83 -3.51 2.11
N GLU A 61 4.75 -2.21 1.80
CA GLU A 61 5.87 -1.44 1.25
C GLU A 61 7.04 -1.39 2.23
N LEU A 62 6.77 -1.18 3.53
CA LEU A 62 7.81 -1.11 4.55
C LEU A 62 8.53 -2.46 4.72
N ILE A 63 7.77 -3.56 4.86
CA ILE A 63 8.33 -4.92 4.87
C ILE A 63 9.18 -5.18 3.62
N ALA A 64 8.72 -4.77 2.43
CA ALA A 64 9.45 -4.99 1.18
C ALA A 64 10.80 -4.26 1.17
N LYS A 65 10.81 -3.00 1.62
CA LYS A 65 12.04 -2.20 1.74
C LYS A 65 13.03 -2.78 2.75
N THR A 66 12.55 -3.20 3.92
CA THR A 66 13.43 -3.80 4.93
C THR A 66 13.99 -5.14 4.44
N LYS A 67 13.18 -5.95 3.75
CA LYS A 67 13.63 -7.21 3.13
C LYS A 67 14.65 -6.99 2.01
N GLN A 68 14.57 -5.91 1.24
CA GLN A 68 15.56 -5.61 0.20
C GLN A 68 16.96 -5.40 0.79
N ASN A 69 17.03 -4.89 2.02
CA ASN A 69 18.28 -4.64 2.75
C ASN A 69 18.63 -5.75 3.75
N ILE A 70 18.09 -6.97 3.60
CA ILE A 70 18.22 -8.02 4.62
C ILE A 70 19.67 -8.44 4.91
N ARG A 71 20.59 -8.21 3.98
CA ARG A 71 22.03 -8.48 4.18
C ARG A 71 22.70 -7.49 5.15
N GLN A 72 22.09 -6.32 5.35
CA GLN A 72 22.54 -5.25 6.25
C GLN A 72 21.51 -4.99 7.36
N CYS A 73 20.58 -5.93 7.57
CA CYS A 73 19.50 -5.82 8.55
C CYS A 73 20.09 -5.77 9.96
N SER A 74 19.80 -4.72 10.71
CA SER A 74 20.08 -4.69 12.14
C SER A 74 19.10 -5.61 12.90
N PHE A 75 19.40 -5.87 14.19
CA PHE A 75 18.45 -6.57 15.05
C PHE A 75 17.12 -5.80 15.18
N GLU A 76 17.18 -4.47 15.24
CA GLU A 76 15.98 -3.62 15.27
C GLU A 76 15.13 -3.78 14.01
N ASP A 77 15.75 -3.89 12.83
CA ASP A 77 15.04 -4.12 11.58
C ASP A 77 14.33 -5.49 11.54
N LEU A 78 14.93 -6.52 12.16
CA LEU A 78 14.30 -7.83 12.33
C LEU A 78 13.07 -7.76 13.24
N GLU A 79 13.15 -7.01 14.34
CA GLU A 79 11.99 -6.76 15.22
C GLU A 79 10.88 -5.97 14.51
N ILE A 80 11.25 -4.97 13.71
CA ILE A 80 10.32 -4.20 12.87
C ILE A 80 9.60 -5.16 11.90
N LEU A 81 10.36 -5.98 11.17
CA LEU A 81 9.80 -6.98 10.24
C LEU A 81 8.82 -7.93 10.91
N ALA A 82 9.16 -8.44 12.10
CA ALA A 82 8.29 -9.33 12.86
C ALA A 82 6.99 -8.63 13.25
N ARG A 83 7.08 -7.44 13.85
CA ARG A 83 5.93 -6.63 14.28
C ARG A 83 5.01 -6.29 13.12
N GLU A 84 5.57 -5.82 12.02
CA GLU A 84 4.81 -5.41 10.83
C GLU A 84 4.13 -6.59 10.14
N THR A 85 4.82 -7.74 10.07
CA THR A 85 4.24 -8.96 9.51
C THR A 85 3.03 -9.42 10.32
N LEU A 86 3.11 -9.40 11.65
CA LEU A 86 2.00 -9.75 12.53
C LEU A 86 0.84 -8.74 12.39
N PHE A 87 1.16 -7.45 12.35
CA PHE A 87 0.18 -6.39 12.17
C PHE A 87 -0.59 -6.52 10.86
N LYS A 88 0.12 -6.74 9.74
CA LYS A 88 -0.49 -6.98 8.42
C LYS A 88 -1.46 -8.16 8.45
N LYS A 89 -1.05 -9.30 9.02
CA LYS A 89 -1.90 -10.49 9.15
C LYS A 89 -3.16 -10.21 9.98
N SER A 90 -3.02 -9.45 11.07
CA SER A 90 -4.15 -9.04 11.91
C SER A 90 -5.16 -8.20 11.13
N LEU A 91 -4.71 -7.20 10.37
CA LEU A 91 -5.58 -6.37 9.54
C LEU A 91 -6.30 -7.17 8.45
N GLN A 92 -5.58 -8.08 7.78
CA GLN A 92 -6.17 -8.96 6.76
C GLN A 92 -7.28 -9.85 7.37
N ARG A 93 -7.03 -10.40 8.56
CA ARG A 93 -8.01 -11.21 9.29
C ARG A 93 -9.25 -10.40 9.66
N HIS A 94 -9.08 -9.17 10.18
CA HIS A 94 -10.21 -8.29 10.49
C HIS A 94 -11.06 -7.97 9.26
N LEU A 95 -10.42 -7.67 8.12
CA LEU A 95 -11.13 -7.41 6.87
C LEU A 95 -11.90 -8.63 6.37
N HIS A 96 -11.28 -9.81 6.48
CA HIS A 96 -11.89 -11.08 6.10
C HIS A 96 -13.18 -11.34 6.90
N TYR A 97 -13.11 -11.30 8.23
CA TYR A 97 -14.28 -11.53 9.07
C TYR A 97 -15.37 -10.48 8.86
N ARG A 98 -15.00 -9.21 8.68
CA ARG A 98 -15.97 -8.16 8.36
C ARG A 98 -16.69 -8.42 7.04
N LYS A 99 -15.97 -8.89 6.02
CA LYS A 99 -16.57 -9.27 4.73
C LYS A 99 -17.55 -10.43 4.91
N MET A 100 -17.18 -11.46 5.68
CA MET A 100 -18.05 -12.59 5.98
C MET A 100 -19.34 -12.15 6.70
N GLN A 101 -19.21 -11.32 7.73
CA GLN A 101 -20.36 -10.79 8.48
C GLN A 101 -21.31 -10.01 7.57
N PHE A 102 -20.76 -9.16 6.69
CA PHE A 102 -21.57 -8.42 5.73
C PHE A 102 -22.30 -9.33 4.73
N GLN A 103 -21.61 -10.35 4.20
CA GLN A 103 -22.22 -11.34 3.31
C GLN A 103 -23.34 -12.12 4.01
N GLN A 104 -23.11 -12.56 5.25
CA GLN A 104 -24.12 -13.26 6.04
C GLN A 104 -25.35 -12.38 6.30
N TRP A 105 -25.15 -11.12 6.65
CA TRP A 105 -26.23 -10.15 6.81
C TRP A 105 -27.04 -9.95 5.52
N MET A 106 -26.37 -9.81 4.38
CA MET A 106 -27.03 -9.69 3.07
C MET A 106 -27.89 -10.92 2.73
N MET A 107 -27.39 -12.13 3.00
CA MET A 107 -28.13 -13.37 2.75
C MET A 107 -29.35 -13.49 3.67
N ASN A 108 -29.21 -13.12 4.94
CA ASN A 108 -30.34 -13.10 5.89
C ASN A 108 -31.40 -12.08 5.47
N LYS A 109 -31.00 -10.89 5.01
CA LYS A 109 -31.93 -9.88 4.50
C LYS A 109 -32.71 -10.38 3.27
N LYS A 110 -32.05 -11.06 2.33
CA LYS A 110 -32.73 -11.69 1.18
C LYS A 110 -33.76 -12.74 1.61
N LYS A 111 -33.41 -13.62 2.56
CA LYS A 111 -34.32 -14.64 3.10
C LYS A 111 -35.57 -14.03 3.75
N LEU A 112 -35.41 -12.92 4.48
CA LEU A 112 -36.53 -12.19 5.08
C LEU A 112 -37.45 -11.59 4.01
N ALA A 113 -36.87 -10.95 2.98
CA ALA A 113 -37.64 -10.38 1.88
C ALA A 113 -38.44 -11.45 1.11
N THR A 114 -37.84 -12.62 0.84
CA THR A 114 -38.56 -13.72 0.17
C THR A 114 -39.67 -14.33 1.02
N LYS A 115 -39.54 -14.29 2.36
CA LYS A 115 -40.58 -14.77 3.28
C LYS A 115 -41.74 -13.78 3.42
N ALA A 116 -41.47 -12.48 3.32
CA ALA A 116 -42.51 -11.44 3.40
C ALA A 116 -43.30 -11.27 2.09
N ALA A 117 -42.78 -11.77 0.97
CA ALA A 117 -43.44 -11.74 -0.34
C ALA A 117 -44.34 -12.97 -0.60
N LYS A 118 -44.55 -13.83 0.40
CA LYS A 118 -45.30 -15.08 0.33
C LYS A 118 -46.40 -15.06 1.38
#